data_AF-A0A1B8CA27-F1
#
_entry.id   AF-A0A1B8CA27-F1
#
_cell.length_a   1.000
_cell.length_b   1.000
_cell.length_c   1.000
_cell.angle_alpha   90.00
_cell.angle_beta   90.00
_cell.angle_gamma   90.00
#
_symmetry.space_group_name_H-M   'P 1'
#
loop_
_entity.id
_entity.type
_entity.pdbx_description
1 polymer ?
#
loop_
_entity_poly.entity_id
_entity_poly.type
_entity_poly.pdbx_seq_one_letter_code
_entity_poly.pdbx_strand_id
1 'polypeptide(L)'
;MANLAQKQEIPAIFSSLSVARERLVSHWHVTSHSTGDVWDPLSEKLTVPLAGAWQKKSSSILARWSSAYDAYLNIQGEKITDRKRKGTAVLRILKELGSTAVILTKATVDDQIEWDVFCSMFEKIVSLAEDIAEVDQKSTEGRPTLCIDMALIGPLFAVSCRCRDPVIRRRAISVLRNYDRTEGVWNSFATYKAAQRVLDIEETGLQNITSCEDVPNWARISNVSLVFNPTERRATLSYSQPRDEYDVTKQMTEAIEW
;
A
#
# COMPACT_ATOMS: atom_id res chain seq x y z
N MET A 1 20.30 -15.93 -22.96
CA MET A 1 19.26 -16.04 -21.90
C MET A 1 19.82 -16.04 -20.48
N ALA A 2 21.09 -16.38 -20.22
CA ALA A 2 21.69 -16.34 -18.87
C ALA A 2 21.78 -14.94 -18.21
N ASN A 3 21.71 -13.86 -19.00
CA ASN A 3 22.00 -12.49 -18.55
C ASN A 3 20.79 -11.73 -17.95
N LEU A 4 19.57 -12.27 -18.08
CA LEU A 4 18.36 -11.65 -17.51
C LEU A 4 18.07 -12.16 -16.08
N ALA A 5 18.39 -13.43 -15.80
CA ALA A 5 18.20 -14.05 -14.49
C ALA A 5 19.18 -13.51 -13.44
N GLN A 6 20.45 -13.30 -13.80
CA GLN A 6 21.45 -12.63 -12.94
C GLN A 6 21.06 -11.17 -12.61
N LYS A 7 20.31 -10.50 -13.49
CA LYS A 7 19.81 -9.14 -13.27
C LYS A 7 18.68 -9.06 -12.25
N GLN A 8 18.11 -10.16 -11.76
CA GLN A 8 17.01 -10.13 -10.78
C GLN A 8 17.42 -10.61 -9.38
N GLU A 9 18.65 -11.07 -9.19
CA GLU A 9 19.13 -11.47 -7.86
C GLU A 9 19.31 -10.27 -6.93
N ILE A 10 18.91 -10.47 -5.68
CA ILE A 10 19.15 -9.50 -4.60
C ILE A 10 20.57 -9.76 -4.08
N PRO A 11 21.48 -8.77 -4.17
CA PRO A 11 22.86 -8.91 -3.69
C PRO A 11 22.90 -8.93 -2.16
N ALA A 12 24.05 -9.27 -1.58
CA ALA A 12 24.25 -9.18 -0.12
C ALA A 12 24.20 -7.73 0.40
N ILE A 13 24.61 -6.75 -0.42
CA ILE A 13 24.60 -5.32 -0.12
C ILE A 13 24.31 -4.57 -1.42
N PHE A 14 23.43 -3.58 -1.39
CA PHE A 14 23.17 -2.75 -2.57
C PHE A 14 24.30 -1.77 -2.84
N SER A 15 24.57 -1.46 -4.11
CA SER A 15 25.56 -0.45 -4.51
C SER A 15 24.99 0.98 -4.48
N SER A 16 23.66 1.13 -4.54
CA SER A 16 22.97 2.42 -4.48
C SER A 16 21.49 2.26 -4.12
N LEU A 17 20.85 3.35 -3.69
CA LEU A 17 19.39 3.43 -3.51
C LEU A 17 18.61 3.09 -4.80
N SER A 18 19.13 3.49 -5.96
CA SER A 18 18.48 3.21 -7.25
C SER A 18 18.42 1.71 -7.52
N VAL A 19 19.51 0.99 -7.25
CA VAL A 19 19.56 -0.47 -7.43
C VAL A 19 18.66 -1.17 -6.40
N ALA A 20 18.66 -0.70 -5.15
CA ALA A 20 17.74 -1.22 -4.12
C ALA A 20 16.27 -1.08 -4.56
N ARG A 21 15.89 0.08 -5.11
CA ARG A 21 14.56 0.35 -5.67
C ARG A 21 14.24 -0.54 -6.86
N GLU A 22 15.09 -0.59 -7.86
CA GLU A 22 14.88 -1.40 -9.07
C GLU A 22 14.62 -2.86 -8.70
N ARG A 23 15.37 -3.40 -7.75
CA ARG A 23 15.20 -4.77 -7.26
C ARG A 23 13.91 -4.96 -6.48
N LEU A 24 13.50 -4.00 -5.65
CA LEU A 24 12.20 -4.10 -4.96
C LEU A 24 11.04 -4.06 -5.97
N VAL A 25 11.08 -3.13 -6.91
CA VAL A 25 10.05 -2.95 -7.94
C VAL A 25 9.97 -4.17 -8.86
N SER A 26 11.10 -4.76 -9.26
CA SER A 26 11.11 -5.97 -10.11
C SER A 26 10.43 -7.16 -9.45
N HIS A 27 10.46 -7.22 -8.11
CA HIS A 27 9.82 -8.26 -7.32
C HIS A 27 8.45 -7.85 -6.76
N TRP A 28 7.97 -6.64 -7.06
CA TRP A 28 6.76 -6.07 -6.46
C TRP A 28 5.54 -6.96 -6.63
N HIS A 29 5.33 -7.51 -7.84
CA HIS A 29 4.26 -8.46 -8.14
C HIS A 29 4.28 -9.75 -7.28
N VAL A 30 5.40 -10.08 -6.64
CA VAL A 30 5.50 -11.20 -5.68
C VAL A 30 5.38 -10.69 -4.25
N THR A 31 5.75 -9.46 -3.97
CA THR A 31 5.86 -8.92 -2.60
C THR A 31 4.70 -8.06 -2.14
N SER A 32 3.80 -7.61 -3.04
CA SER A 32 2.75 -6.64 -2.71
C SER A 32 1.32 -7.14 -2.84
N HIS A 33 1.08 -8.22 -3.59
CA HIS A 33 -0.28 -8.73 -3.79
C HIS A 33 -0.78 -9.44 -2.53
N SER A 34 -1.99 -9.10 -2.09
CA SER A 34 -2.76 -9.98 -1.22
C SER A 34 -3.34 -11.10 -2.07
N THR A 35 -3.63 -12.27 -1.49
CA THR A 35 -4.31 -13.38 -2.20
C THR A 35 -5.67 -12.98 -2.78
N GLY A 36 -6.26 -11.86 -2.34
CA GLY A 36 -7.47 -11.28 -2.94
C GLY A 36 -7.28 -10.75 -4.38
N ASP A 37 -6.07 -10.35 -4.78
CA ASP A 37 -5.78 -9.84 -6.13
C ASP A 37 -5.50 -10.97 -7.15
N VAL A 38 -5.35 -12.21 -6.69
CA VAL A 38 -5.14 -13.43 -7.51
C VAL A 38 -6.42 -14.28 -7.49
N TRP A 39 -7.57 -13.61 -7.44
CA TRP A 39 -8.88 -14.25 -7.54
C TRP A 39 -9.05 -14.80 -8.96
N ASP A 40 -9.15 -16.13 -9.08
CA ASP A 40 -9.57 -16.80 -10.30
C ASP A 40 -11.11 -16.75 -10.36
N PRO A 41 -11.69 -16.04 -11.35
CA PRO A 41 -13.14 -15.95 -11.50
C PRO A 41 -13.84 -17.29 -11.71
N LEU A 42 -13.08 -18.34 -12.07
CA LEU A 42 -13.62 -19.65 -12.41
C LEU A 42 -13.52 -20.67 -11.26
N SER A 43 -12.67 -20.45 -10.25
CA SER A 43 -12.39 -21.49 -9.24
C SER A 43 -12.95 -21.21 -7.84
N GLU A 44 -13.47 -20.00 -7.56
CA GLU A 44 -13.99 -19.54 -6.25
C GLU A 44 -13.08 -19.75 -5.03
N LYS A 45 -11.90 -20.37 -5.16
CA LYS A 45 -10.90 -20.60 -4.12
C LYS A 45 -9.50 -20.71 -4.71
N LEU A 46 -8.55 -20.02 -4.07
CA LEU A 46 -7.13 -20.33 -4.22
C LEU A 46 -6.86 -21.71 -3.60
N THR A 47 -6.20 -22.62 -4.31
CA THR A 47 -5.76 -23.87 -3.67
C THR A 47 -4.68 -23.53 -2.63
N VAL A 48 -4.93 -23.90 -1.36
CA VAL A 48 -4.03 -23.67 -0.20
C VAL A 48 -2.53 -23.94 -0.48
N PRO A 49 -2.12 -24.95 -1.28
CA PRO A 49 -0.72 -25.17 -1.63
C PRO A 49 -0.06 -24.01 -2.41
N LEU A 50 -0.82 -23.32 -3.27
CA LEU A 50 -0.34 -22.19 -4.07
C LEU A 50 -0.10 -20.96 -3.19
N ALA A 51 -0.99 -20.72 -2.21
CA ALA A 51 -0.88 -19.63 -1.23
C ALA A 51 0.40 -19.75 -0.40
N GLY A 52 0.65 -20.94 0.15
CA GLY A 52 1.81 -21.19 1.00
C GLY A 52 3.14 -21.13 0.23
N ALA A 53 3.17 -21.61 -1.02
CA ALA A 53 4.35 -21.50 -1.87
C ALA A 53 4.66 -20.05 -2.24
N TRP A 54 3.64 -19.28 -2.63
CA TRP A 54 3.75 -17.84 -2.90
C TRP A 54 4.24 -17.08 -1.66
N GLN A 55 3.65 -17.35 -0.49
CA GLN A 55 4.02 -16.69 0.76
C GLN A 55 5.48 -16.94 1.14
N LYS A 56 5.93 -18.20 1.06
CA LYS A 56 7.34 -18.55 1.32
C LYS A 56 8.28 -17.80 0.39
N LYS A 57 7.94 -17.75 -0.90
CA LYS A 57 8.71 -17.02 -1.91
C LYS A 57 8.77 -15.51 -1.60
N SER A 58 7.61 -14.91 -1.33
CA SER A 58 7.45 -13.49 -1.01
C SER A 58 8.23 -13.09 0.25
N SER A 59 8.06 -13.87 1.34
CA SER A 59 8.78 -13.70 2.60
C SER A 59 10.29 -13.75 2.41
N SER A 60 10.78 -14.74 1.65
CA SER A 60 12.22 -14.92 1.41
C SER A 60 12.81 -13.75 0.62
N ILE A 61 12.10 -13.28 -0.41
CA ILE A 61 12.51 -12.12 -1.21
C ILE A 61 12.59 -10.86 -0.35
N LEU A 62 11.52 -10.55 0.41
CA LEU A 62 11.49 -9.36 1.27
C LEU A 62 12.56 -9.41 2.37
N ALA A 63 12.77 -10.58 3.00
CA ALA A 63 13.81 -10.74 4.02
C ALA A 63 15.20 -10.49 3.45
N ARG A 64 15.53 -11.12 2.30
CA ARG A 64 16.82 -10.94 1.63
C ARG A 64 17.02 -9.49 1.20
N TRP A 65 15.97 -8.86 0.67
CA TRP A 65 16.00 -7.45 0.29
C TRP A 65 16.22 -6.54 1.50
N SER A 66 15.52 -6.78 2.62
CA SER A 66 15.70 -5.98 3.84
C SER A 66 17.12 -6.09 4.37
N SER A 67 17.68 -7.31 4.48
CA SER A 67 19.04 -7.49 4.98
C SER A 67 20.07 -6.75 4.11
N ALA A 68 19.93 -6.81 2.79
CA ALA A 68 20.82 -6.11 1.87
C ALA A 68 20.69 -4.58 1.95
N TYR A 69 19.47 -4.10 2.20
CA TYR A 69 19.18 -2.70 2.39
C TYR A 69 19.69 -2.15 3.71
N ASP A 70 19.50 -2.90 4.81
CA ASP A 70 20.00 -2.54 6.13
C ASP A 70 21.54 -2.49 6.12
N ALA A 71 22.19 -3.46 5.46
CA ALA A 71 23.65 -3.44 5.25
C ALA A 71 24.12 -2.21 4.46
N TYR A 72 23.39 -1.83 3.41
CA TYR A 72 23.68 -0.62 2.64
C TYR A 72 23.58 0.65 3.50
N LEU A 73 22.53 0.78 4.32
CA LEU A 73 22.34 1.94 5.20
C LEU A 73 23.45 2.04 6.25
N ASN A 74 23.88 0.91 6.82
CA ASN A 74 24.94 0.87 7.82
C ASN A 74 26.29 1.36 7.26
N ILE A 75 26.59 1.08 5.98
CA ILE A 75 27.86 1.48 5.34
C ILE A 75 27.87 2.96 4.94
N GLN A 76 26.72 3.52 4.55
CA GLN A 76 26.68 4.83 3.88
C GLN A 76 26.76 6.06 4.81
N GLY A 77 26.81 5.88 6.14
CA GLY A 77 27.23 6.90 7.13
C GLY A 77 26.85 8.38 6.88
N GLU A 78 25.78 8.84 7.52
CA GLU A 78 25.37 10.23 7.90
C GLU A 78 25.45 11.44 6.93
N LYS A 79 26.01 11.39 5.72
CA LYS A 79 25.85 12.49 4.73
C LYS A 79 24.64 12.28 3.84
N ILE A 80 23.45 12.41 4.43
CA ILE A 80 22.16 12.20 3.75
C ILE A 80 21.60 13.53 3.24
N THR A 81 21.77 13.79 1.93
CA THR A 81 21.00 14.83 1.21
C THR A 81 19.50 14.53 1.28
N ASP A 82 18.62 15.53 1.21
CA ASP A 82 17.16 15.33 1.22
C ASP A 82 16.66 14.33 0.17
N ARG A 83 17.27 14.31 -1.02
CA ARG A 83 16.98 13.30 -2.06
C ARG A 83 17.24 11.87 -1.60
N LYS A 84 18.36 11.64 -0.91
CA LYS A 84 18.69 10.33 -0.32
C LYS A 84 17.76 10.00 0.85
N ARG A 85 17.34 10.99 1.65
CA ARG A 85 16.37 10.81 2.74
C ARG A 85 15.01 10.36 2.20
N LYS A 86 14.49 11.08 1.21
CA LYS A 86 13.24 10.74 0.50
C LYS A 86 13.31 9.32 -0.08
N GLY A 87 14.34 9.03 -0.88
CA GLY A 87 14.51 7.68 -1.45
C GLY A 87 14.60 6.57 -0.39
N THR A 88 15.23 6.86 0.75
CA THR A 88 15.33 5.91 1.86
C THR A 88 13.97 5.65 2.51
N ALA A 89 13.20 6.70 2.73
CA ALA A 89 11.89 6.64 3.37
C ALA A 89 10.85 5.94 2.46
N VAL A 90 10.86 6.21 1.15
CA VAL A 90 10.04 5.49 0.15
C VAL A 90 10.31 3.99 0.19
N LEU A 91 11.58 3.60 0.17
CA LEU A 91 11.96 2.18 0.23
C LEU A 91 11.53 1.50 1.54
N ARG A 92 11.56 2.23 2.66
CA ARG A 92 11.01 1.75 3.92
C ARG A 92 9.49 1.55 3.83
N ILE A 93 8.76 2.54 3.31
CA ILE A 93 7.29 2.43 3.12
C ILE A 93 6.93 1.19 2.29
N LEU A 94 7.60 0.98 1.16
CA LEU A 94 7.33 -0.16 0.29
C LEU A 94 7.65 -1.50 0.96
N LYS A 95 8.73 -1.57 1.75
CA LYS A 95 9.08 -2.76 2.55
C LYS A 95 8.02 -3.07 3.60
N GLU A 96 7.60 -2.07 4.37
CA GLU A 96 6.57 -2.24 5.40
C GLU A 96 5.26 -2.70 4.74
N LEU A 97 4.83 -2.04 3.66
CA LEU A 97 3.61 -2.44 2.95
C LEU A 97 3.68 -3.88 2.43
N GLY A 98 4.79 -4.29 1.82
CA GLY A 98 4.95 -5.68 1.35
C GLY A 98 4.93 -6.71 2.48
N SER A 99 5.41 -6.33 3.67
CA SER A 99 5.39 -7.19 4.85
C SER A 99 3.95 -7.48 5.33
N THR A 100 3.03 -6.50 5.22
CA THR A 100 1.61 -6.73 5.52
C THR A 100 0.97 -7.78 4.60
N ALA A 101 1.26 -7.71 3.29
CA ALA A 101 0.73 -8.65 2.30
C ALA A 101 1.22 -10.08 2.58
N VAL A 102 2.49 -10.23 2.96
CA VAL A 102 3.07 -11.52 3.33
C VAL A 102 2.40 -12.11 4.58
N ILE A 103 2.15 -11.31 5.61
CA ILE A 103 1.64 -11.84 6.87
C ILE A 103 0.17 -12.25 6.74
N LEU A 104 -0.65 -11.52 5.99
CA LEU A 104 -2.07 -11.84 5.85
C LEU A 104 -2.37 -13.04 4.95
N THR A 105 -1.44 -13.48 4.11
CA THR A 105 -1.60 -14.77 3.41
C THR A 105 -1.56 -15.99 4.33
N LYS A 106 -1.18 -15.84 5.61
CA LYS A 106 -1.33 -16.89 6.64
C LYS A 106 -2.74 -16.93 7.25
N ALA A 107 -3.47 -15.84 7.14
CA ALA A 107 -4.69 -15.62 7.90
C ALA A 107 -5.87 -16.19 7.10
N THR A 108 -6.74 -16.94 7.78
CA THR A 108 -7.82 -17.69 7.12
C THR A 108 -9.07 -16.82 7.04
N VAL A 109 -9.44 -16.44 5.81
CA VAL A 109 -10.76 -15.87 5.41
C VAL A 109 -11.09 -14.49 5.99
N ASP A 110 -11.05 -13.47 5.11
CA ASP A 110 -11.75 -12.16 5.07
C ASP A 110 -12.16 -11.44 6.37
N ASP A 111 -11.55 -11.73 7.53
CA ASP A 111 -11.82 -10.96 8.74
C ASP A 111 -11.04 -9.64 8.66
N GLN A 112 -11.77 -8.57 8.39
CA GLN A 112 -11.20 -7.24 8.26
C GLN A 112 -10.59 -6.72 9.57
N ILE A 113 -10.86 -7.40 10.70
CA ILE A 113 -10.23 -7.17 12.01
C ILE A 113 -8.74 -7.55 12.01
N GLU A 114 -8.33 -8.56 11.23
CA GLU A 114 -6.95 -9.07 11.26
C GLU A 114 -5.91 -8.04 10.80
N TRP A 115 -6.35 -6.98 10.12
CA TRP A 115 -5.48 -5.87 9.74
C TRP A 115 -4.97 -5.04 10.92
N ASP A 116 -5.65 -5.09 12.07
CA ASP A 116 -5.32 -4.29 13.25
C ASP A 116 -3.93 -4.60 13.81
N VAL A 117 -3.46 -5.84 13.63
CA VAL A 117 -2.11 -6.25 14.05
C VAL A 117 -1.01 -5.45 13.35
N PHE A 118 -1.34 -4.75 12.24
CA PHE A 118 -0.43 -3.90 11.50
C PHE A 118 -0.57 -2.41 11.81
N CYS A 119 -1.39 -2.00 12.78
CA CYS A 119 -1.57 -0.58 13.10
C CYS A 119 -0.24 0.16 13.33
N SER A 120 0.70 -0.40 14.09
CA SER A 120 2.03 0.21 14.28
C SER A 120 2.83 0.35 12.97
N MET A 121 2.65 -0.58 12.04
CA MET A 121 3.30 -0.54 10.73
C MET A 121 2.64 0.51 9.82
N PHE A 122 1.32 0.60 9.84
CA PHE A 122 0.56 1.63 9.13
C PHE A 122 0.89 3.02 9.64
N GLU A 123 0.97 3.21 10.95
CA GLU A 123 1.40 4.47 11.55
C GLU A 123 2.80 4.86 11.07
N LYS A 124 3.74 3.91 11.02
CA LYS A 124 5.08 4.15 10.49
C LYS A 124 5.08 4.55 9.02
N ILE A 125 4.25 3.91 8.19
CA ILE A 125 4.09 4.28 6.77
C ILE A 125 3.58 5.72 6.66
N VAL A 126 2.54 6.08 7.42
CA VAL A 126 1.93 7.41 7.39
C VAL A 126 2.90 8.48 7.87
N SER A 127 3.60 8.26 8.99
CA SER A 127 4.59 9.22 9.50
C SER A 127 5.73 9.45 8.50
N LEU A 128 6.24 8.39 7.85
CA LEU A 128 7.26 8.54 6.81
C LEU A 128 6.72 9.30 5.58
N ALA A 129 5.45 9.09 5.22
CA ALA A 129 4.83 9.79 4.10
C ALA A 129 4.60 11.28 4.40
N GLU A 130 4.20 11.62 5.64
CA GLU A 130 4.07 13.00 6.12
C GLU A 130 5.41 13.74 6.03
N ASP A 131 6.50 13.15 6.55
CA ASP A 131 7.86 13.70 6.48
C ASP A 131 8.26 13.99 5.02
N ILE A 132 7.99 13.03 4.13
CA ILE A 132 8.33 13.17 2.72
C ILE A 132 7.50 14.28 2.06
N ALA A 133 6.18 14.32 2.32
CA ALA A 133 5.27 15.31 1.76
C ALA A 133 5.65 16.73 2.20
N GLU A 134 6.01 16.92 3.48
CA GLU A 134 6.44 18.21 4.01
C GLU A 134 7.72 18.71 3.30
N VAL A 135 8.72 17.85 3.14
CA VAL A 135 9.96 18.24 2.44
C VAL A 135 9.66 18.54 0.96
N ASP A 136 8.74 17.81 0.32
CA ASP A 136 8.38 18.05 -1.08
C ASP A 136 7.65 19.36 -1.32
N GLN A 137 6.69 19.71 -0.44
CA GLN A 137 5.97 20.98 -0.48
C GLN A 137 6.94 22.17 -0.33
N LYS A 138 7.90 22.09 0.60
CA LYS A 138 8.94 23.13 0.77
C LYS A 138 9.85 23.28 -0.45
N SER A 139 10.03 22.21 -1.22
CA SER A 139 10.93 22.19 -2.40
C SER A 139 10.25 22.71 -3.67
N THR A 140 8.91 22.78 -3.69
CA THR A 140 8.13 23.09 -4.88
C THR A 140 7.16 24.22 -4.57
N GLU A 141 7.63 25.45 -4.68
CA GLU A 141 6.80 26.66 -4.57
C GLU A 141 5.67 26.67 -5.60
N GLY A 142 4.55 25.99 -5.28
CA GLY A 142 3.27 26.09 -6.00
C GLY A 142 3.20 25.43 -7.38
N ARG A 143 4.06 24.46 -7.71
CA ARG A 143 3.99 23.74 -9.00
C ARG A 143 3.63 22.26 -8.83
N PRO A 144 2.52 21.78 -9.45
CA PRO A 144 2.27 20.36 -9.61
C PRO A 144 3.43 19.73 -10.38
N THR A 145 4.11 18.79 -9.75
CA THR A 145 5.26 18.08 -10.32
C THR A 145 4.84 16.64 -10.55
N LEU A 146 5.05 16.14 -11.77
CA LEU A 146 5.00 14.70 -12.02
C LEU A 146 6.23 14.08 -11.36
N CYS A 147 6.02 13.31 -10.29
CA CYS A 147 7.08 12.62 -9.58
C CYS A 147 6.87 11.12 -9.74
N ILE A 148 7.62 10.50 -10.64
CA ILE A 148 7.58 9.04 -10.87
C ILE A 148 8.21 8.27 -9.68
N ASP A 149 8.90 8.97 -8.78
CA ASP A 149 9.91 8.35 -7.91
C ASP A 149 9.48 8.07 -6.46
N MET A 150 8.31 8.51 -6.03
CA MET A 150 7.99 8.51 -4.58
C MET A 150 7.10 7.34 -4.16
N ALA A 151 6.22 6.85 -5.04
CA ALA A 151 5.36 5.70 -4.77
C ALA A 151 4.64 5.79 -3.41
N LEU A 152 4.16 6.98 -3.03
CA LEU A 152 3.45 7.24 -1.78
C LEU A 152 1.94 7.05 -1.90
N ILE A 153 1.36 7.36 -3.07
CA ILE A 153 -0.10 7.40 -3.23
C ILE A 153 -0.68 5.99 -3.05
N GLY A 154 -0.08 4.98 -3.68
CA GLY A 154 -0.52 3.58 -3.55
C GLY A 154 -0.46 3.05 -2.10
N PRO A 155 0.68 3.17 -1.38
CA PRO A 155 0.75 2.78 0.03
C PRO A 155 -0.21 3.53 0.95
N LEU A 156 -0.37 4.84 0.78
CA LEU A 156 -1.33 5.61 1.57
C LEU A 156 -2.77 5.17 1.31
N PHE A 157 -3.11 4.85 0.05
CA PHE A 157 -4.40 4.28 -0.29
C PHE A 157 -4.62 2.93 0.42
N ALA A 158 -3.62 2.04 0.36
CA ALA A 158 -3.68 0.75 1.03
C ALA A 158 -3.88 0.90 2.54
N VAL A 159 -3.13 1.79 3.20
CA VAL A 159 -3.32 2.11 4.62
C VAL A 159 -4.73 2.61 4.89
N SER A 160 -5.22 3.56 4.08
CA SER A 160 -6.54 4.16 4.26
C SER A 160 -7.70 3.16 4.15
N CYS A 161 -7.56 2.12 3.32
CA CYS A 161 -8.60 1.09 3.15
C CYS A 161 -8.48 -0.05 4.16
N ARG A 162 -7.25 -0.40 4.60
CA ARG A 162 -6.99 -1.60 5.41
C ARG A 162 -6.95 -1.33 6.91
N CYS A 163 -6.39 -0.20 7.33
CA CYS A 163 -6.31 0.14 8.75
C CYS A 163 -7.69 0.53 9.27
N ARG A 164 -8.10 0.01 10.44
CA ARG A 164 -9.35 0.39 11.12
C ARG A 164 -9.21 1.54 12.11
N ASP A 165 -7.98 1.85 12.50
CA ASP A 165 -7.70 2.93 13.42
C ASP A 165 -8.12 4.28 12.80
N PRO A 166 -9.07 5.00 13.41
CA PRO A 166 -9.63 6.21 12.84
C PRO A 166 -8.60 7.34 12.69
N VAL A 167 -7.58 7.38 13.57
CA VAL A 167 -6.56 8.43 13.58
C VAL A 167 -5.55 8.20 12.46
N ILE A 168 -5.00 6.97 12.38
CA ILE A 168 -4.02 6.61 11.34
C ILE A 168 -4.64 6.77 9.95
N ARG A 169 -5.88 6.29 9.80
CA ARG A 169 -6.61 6.35 8.52
C ARG A 169 -6.84 7.78 8.05
N ARG A 170 -7.35 8.66 8.93
CA ARG A 170 -7.58 10.07 8.60
C ARG A 170 -6.28 10.82 8.28
N ARG A 171 -5.18 10.51 8.97
CA ARG A 171 -3.85 11.05 8.63
C ARG A 171 -3.42 10.65 7.22
N ALA A 172 -3.55 9.36 6.84
CA ALA A 172 -3.24 8.90 5.49
C ALA A 172 -4.06 9.63 4.41
N ILE A 173 -5.37 9.79 4.65
CA ILE A 173 -6.30 10.53 3.76
C ILE A 173 -5.90 12.01 3.66
N SER A 174 -5.51 12.63 4.78
CA SER A 174 -5.04 14.02 4.81
C SER A 174 -3.78 14.21 3.96
N VAL A 175 -2.82 13.29 4.04
CA VAL A 175 -1.62 13.34 3.18
C VAL A 175 -2.02 13.26 1.71
N LEU A 176 -2.85 12.30 1.32
CA LEU A 176 -3.33 12.15 -0.07
C LEU A 176 -4.00 13.44 -0.60
N ARG A 177 -4.82 14.07 0.23
CA ARG A 177 -5.53 15.31 -0.11
C ARG A 177 -4.57 16.47 -0.38
N ASN A 178 -3.52 16.60 0.41
CA ASN A 178 -2.60 17.73 0.39
C ASN A 178 -1.33 17.48 -0.43
N TYR A 179 -1.12 16.26 -0.93
CA TYR A 179 0.11 15.91 -1.63
C TYR A 179 0.22 16.62 -2.99
N ASP A 180 -0.90 16.85 -3.69
CA ASP A 180 -0.98 17.48 -5.03
C ASP A 180 0.05 16.92 -6.05
N ARG A 181 0.04 15.58 -6.20
CA ARG A 181 0.95 14.85 -7.08
C ARG A 181 0.24 13.80 -7.90
N THR A 182 0.88 13.42 -9.01
CA THR A 182 0.54 12.23 -9.79
C THR A 182 1.78 11.34 -9.91
N GLU A 183 1.63 10.07 -9.54
CA GLU A 183 2.67 9.04 -9.54
C GLU A 183 2.30 7.95 -10.56
N GLY A 184 2.77 8.10 -11.80
CA GLY A 184 2.32 7.25 -12.89
C GLY A 184 0.83 7.42 -13.15
N VAL A 185 0.04 6.37 -12.97
CA VAL A 185 -1.44 6.42 -13.11
C VAL A 185 -2.15 6.96 -11.86
N TRP A 186 -1.45 6.99 -10.71
CA TRP A 186 -2.06 7.37 -9.45
C TRP A 186 -2.15 8.89 -9.32
N ASN A 187 -3.36 9.43 -9.25
CA ASN A 187 -3.59 10.84 -8.94
C ASN A 187 -3.96 11.01 -7.46
N SER A 188 -3.24 11.85 -6.71
CA SER A 188 -3.40 11.93 -5.25
C SER A 188 -4.79 12.40 -4.83
N PHE A 189 -5.37 13.34 -5.57
CA PHE A 189 -6.69 13.90 -5.26
C PHE A 189 -7.82 12.91 -5.56
N ALA A 190 -7.74 12.21 -6.69
CA ALA A 190 -8.65 11.11 -7.01
C ALA A 190 -8.58 9.99 -5.96
N THR A 191 -7.37 9.60 -5.57
CA THR A 191 -7.14 8.58 -4.54
C THR A 191 -7.65 9.02 -3.18
N TYR A 192 -7.47 10.29 -2.82
CA TYR A 192 -8.08 10.89 -1.63
C TYR A 192 -9.61 10.73 -1.64
N LYS A 193 -10.29 11.08 -2.74
CA LYS A 193 -11.75 10.94 -2.84
C LYS A 193 -12.20 9.49 -2.66
N ALA A 194 -11.49 8.55 -3.30
CA ALA A 194 -11.78 7.13 -3.15
C ALA A 194 -11.57 6.65 -1.70
N ALA A 195 -10.47 7.04 -1.07
CA ALA A 195 -10.15 6.68 0.31
C ALA A 195 -11.17 7.28 1.31
N GLN A 196 -11.57 8.53 1.10
CA GLN A 196 -12.62 9.18 1.88
C GLN A 196 -13.94 8.44 1.73
N ARG A 197 -14.31 8.04 0.49
CA ARG A 197 -15.53 7.29 0.24
C ARG A 197 -15.55 5.95 0.98
N VAL A 198 -14.44 5.23 0.99
CA VAL A 198 -14.27 3.99 1.76
C VAL A 198 -14.49 4.25 3.26
N LEU A 199 -13.82 5.25 3.83
CA LEU A 199 -14.00 5.63 5.23
C LEU A 199 -15.45 5.97 5.55
N ASP A 200 -16.09 6.79 4.70
CA ASP A 200 -17.47 7.23 4.91
C ASP A 200 -18.43 6.04 4.93
N ILE A 201 -18.25 5.05 4.05
CA ILE A 201 -19.08 3.84 4.02
C ILE A 201 -18.96 3.07 5.34
N GLU A 202 -17.73 2.83 5.80
CA GLU A 202 -17.48 2.01 6.99
C GLU A 202 -17.86 2.70 8.30
N GLU A 203 -17.78 4.03 8.33
CA GLU A 203 -18.09 4.82 9.52
C GLU A 203 -19.53 5.36 9.51
N THR A 204 -20.33 5.01 8.49
CA THR A 204 -21.72 5.48 8.36
C THR A 204 -22.56 5.04 9.56
N GLY A 205 -23.14 6.02 10.26
CA GLY A 205 -24.05 5.78 11.39
C GLY A 205 -23.34 5.46 12.71
N LEU A 206 -22.01 5.40 12.73
CA LEU A 206 -21.22 5.22 13.94
C LEU A 206 -20.94 6.57 14.61
N GLN A 207 -20.80 6.56 15.93
CA GLN A 207 -20.54 7.75 16.75
C GLN A 207 -19.33 7.49 17.65
N ASN A 208 -18.57 8.54 17.99
CA ASN A 208 -17.43 8.48 18.91
C ASN A 208 -16.36 7.45 18.51
N ILE A 209 -16.01 7.38 17.22
CA ILE A 209 -15.00 6.45 16.70
C ILE A 209 -13.61 6.93 17.12
N THR A 210 -12.98 6.20 18.04
CA THR A 210 -11.69 6.54 18.66
C THR A 210 -10.64 5.45 18.48
N SER A 211 -11.04 4.20 18.23
CA SER A 211 -10.13 3.08 18.01
C SER A 211 -10.64 2.11 16.93
N CYS A 212 -9.88 1.03 16.70
CA CYS A 212 -10.27 -0.02 15.75
C CYS A 212 -11.54 -0.77 16.18
N GLU A 213 -11.77 -0.93 17.48
CA GLU A 213 -12.94 -1.65 18.02
C GLU A 213 -14.26 -0.95 17.71
N ASP A 214 -14.22 0.37 17.50
CA ASP A 214 -15.40 1.18 17.21
C ASP A 214 -15.92 0.99 15.78
N VAL A 215 -15.13 0.38 14.88
CA VAL A 215 -15.52 0.03 13.50
C VAL A 215 -15.74 -1.50 13.41
N PRO A 216 -16.97 -1.99 13.60
CA PRO A 216 -17.23 -3.43 13.65
C PRO A 216 -17.04 -4.10 12.30
N ASN A 217 -16.76 -5.41 12.30
CA ASN A 217 -16.47 -6.15 11.08
C ASN A 217 -17.60 -6.06 10.03
N TRP A 218 -18.87 -6.09 10.46
CA TRP A 218 -20.02 -5.99 9.54
C TRP A 218 -20.09 -4.65 8.78
N ALA A 219 -19.45 -3.60 9.31
CA ALA A 219 -19.40 -2.29 8.66
C ALA A 219 -18.25 -2.19 7.64
N ARG A 220 -17.24 -3.06 7.75
CA ARG A 220 -16.06 -3.06 6.89
C ARG A 220 -16.40 -3.54 5.49
N ILE A 221 -15.71 -2.98 4.50
CA ILE A 221 -15.76 -3.44 3.11
C ILE A 221 -14.45 -4.13 2.73
N SER A 222 -14.53 -5.14 1.87
CA SER A 222 -13.38 -5.91 1.41
C SER A 222 -13.11 -5.71 -0.09
N ASN A 223 -12.00 -6.27 -0.59
CA ASN A 223 -11.63 -6.25 -2.02
C ASN A 223 -11.63 -4.85 -2.68
N VAL A 224 -11.23 -3.84 -1.91
CA VAL A 224 -11.18 -2.45 -2.38
C VAL A 224 -10.10 -2.28 -3.44
N SER A 225 -10.48 -1.83 -4.63
CA SER A 225 -9.59 -1.54 -5.76
C SER A 225 -9.93 -0.21 -6.42
N LEU A 226 -8.90 0.50 -6.89
CA LEU A 226 -9.04 1.77 -7.59
C LEU A 226 -8.33 1.68 -8.94
N VAL A 227 -9.12 1.75 -10.01
CA VAL A 227 -8.61 1.64 -11.39
C VAL A 227 -8.73 2.97 -12.09
N PHE A 228 -7.61 3.54 -12.51
CA PHE A 228 -7.56 4.82 -13.20
C PHE A 228 -7.84 4.67 -14.70
N ASN A 229 -8.71 5.53 -15.24
CA ASN A 229 -8.91 5.61 -16.68
C ASN A 229 -7.69 6.29 -17.32
N PRO A 230 -7.10 5.72 -18.39
CA PRO A 230 -5.91 6.28 -19.02
C PRO A 230 -6.17 7.55 -19.85
N THR A 231 -7.43 7.81 -20.24
CA THR A 231 -7.80 8.90 -21.16
C THR A 231 -8.66 9.97 -20.49
N GLU A 232 -9.50 9.59 -19.54
CA GLU A 232 -10.43 10.48 -18.84
C GLU A 232 -9.92 10.77 -17.42
N ARG A 233 -10.28 11.95 -16.86
CA ARG A 233 -10.04 12.28 -15.45
C ARG A 233 -11.05 11.57 -14.54
N ARG A 234 -10.99 10.24 -14.60
CA ARG A 234 -11.93 9.34 -13.95
C ARG A 234 -11.21 8.11 -13.44
N ALA A 235 -11.67 7.59 -12.32
CA ALA A 235 -11.23 6.35 -11.73
C ALA A 235 -12.46 5.55 -11.29
N THR A 236 -12.31 4.23 -11.25
CA THR A 236 -13.36 3.31 -10.86
C THR A 236 -12.96 2.68 -9.53
N LEU A 237 -13.73 2.97 -8.49
CA LEU A 237 -13.62 2.36 -7.17
C LEU A 237 -14.50 1.11 -7.15
N SER A 238 -13.93 -0.06 -6.89
CA SER A 238 -14.70 -1.31 -6.72
C SER A 238 -14.42 -1.93 -5.37
N TYR A 239 -15.43 -2.52 -4.73
CA TYR A 239 -15.31 -3.14 -3.41
C TYR A 239 -16.43 -4.15 -3.16
N SER A 240 -16.25 -5.01 -2.16
CA SER A 240 -17.22 -5.98 -1.66
C SER A 240 -17.84 -5.47 -0.36
N GLN A 241 -19.17 -5.43 -0.30
CA GLN A 241 -19.92 -5.02 0.90
C GLN A 241 -20.64 -6.23 1.51
N PRO A 242 -20.59 -6.45 2.84
CA PRO A 242 -21.37 -7.50 3.50
C PRO A 242 -22.88 -7.25 3.33
N ARG A 243 -23.67 -8.27 2.95
CA ARG A 243 -25.14 -8.16 2.90
C ARG A 243 -25.84 -8.62 4.18
N ASP A 244 -25.29 -9.62 4.86
CA ASP A 244 -25.89 -10.28 6.01
C ASP A 244 -24.86 -11.06 6.84
N GLU A 245 -25.30 -11.61 7.98
CA GLU A 245 -24.51 -12.39 8.95
C GLU A 245 -23.89 -13.68 8.35
N TYR A 246 -24.26 -14.03 7.11
CA TYR A 246 -23.78 -15.18 6.35
C TYR A 246 -22.72 -14.83 5.30
N ASP A 247 -22.17 -13.61 5.35
CA ASP A 247 -21.02 -13.17 4.57
C ASP A 247 -21.25 -13.14 3.05
N VAL A 248 -22.51 -13.04 2.61
CA VAL A 248 -22.83 -12.87 1.19
C VAL A 248 -22.42 -11.46 0.79
N THR A 249 -21.31 -11.34 0.06
CA THR A 249 -20.82 -10.01 -0.37
C THR A 249 -21.52 -9.53 -1.64
N LYS A 250 -21.83 -8.22 -1.69
CA LYS A 250 -22.23 -7.53 -2.92
C LYS A 250 -21.02 -6.82 -3.51
N GLN A 251 -20.71 -7.10 -4.78
CA GLN A 251 -19.77 -6.27 -5.51
C GLN A 251 -20.42 -4.93 -5.86
N MET A 252 -19.71 -3.85 -5.53
CA MET A 252 -20.11 -2.47 -5.77
C MET A 252 -19.06 -1.79 -6.64
N THR A 253 -19.50 -0.83 -7.45
CA THR A 253 -18.63 -0.04 -8.33
C THR A 253 -19.11 1.40 -8.36
N GLU A 254 -18.20 2.33 -8.12
CA GLU A 254 -18.44 3.77 -8.12
C GLU A 254 -17.44 4.50 -9.00
N ALA A 255 -17.87 5.61 -9.62
CA ALA A 255 -17.01 6.48 -10.41
C ALA A 255 -16.47 7.62 -9.54
N ILE A 256 -15.17 7.83 -9.60
CA ILE A 256 -14.46 8.93 -8.95
C ILE A 256 -13.97 9.89 -10.03
N GLU A 257 -14.49 11.11 -10.04
CA GLU A 257 -14.14 12.17 -11.00
C GLU A 257 -13.37 13.29 -10.31
N TRP A 258 -12.44 13.94 -11.02
CA TRP A 258 -11.67 15.07 -10.49
C TRP A 258 -11.15 16.03 -11.55
#